data_AF-A0A067HH61-F1
#
_entry.id   AF-A0A067HH61-F1
#
_cell.length_a   1.000
_cell.length_b   1.000
_cell.length_c   1.000
_cell.angle_alpha   90.00
_cell.angle_beta   90.00
_cell.angle_gamma   90.00
#
_symmetry.space_group_name_H-M   'P 1'
#
loop_
_entity.id
_entity.type
_entity.pdbx_description
1 polymer ?
#
loop_
_entity_poly.entity_id
_entity_poly.type
_entity_poly.pdbx_seq_one_letter_code
_entity_poly.pdbx_strand_id
1 'polypeptide(L)' 'MEVAAKNSLLVCTQLECETTEEMQASIEQAKVEGADLVELCIDSMEFSHISEVDKLIQHPTLPAIVSY' A
#
# COMPACT_ATOMS: atom_id res chain seq x y z
N MET A 1 -26.24 3.54 -16.77
CA MET A 1 -26.36 3.31 -15.31
C MET A 1 -25.26 4.14 -14.68
N GLU A 2 -25.58 5.36 -14.22
CA GLU A 2 -24.62 6.20 -13.49
C GLU A 2 -24.42 5.60 -12.10
N VAL A 3 -23.19 5.22 -11.78
CA VAL A 3 -22.82 4.89 -10.41
C VAL A 3 -22.65 6.23 -9.70
N ALA A 4 -23.64 6.63 -8.90
CA ALA A 4 -23.48 7.77 -7.99
C ALA A 4 -22.24 7.53 -7.14
N ALA A 5 -21.27 8.44 -7.22
CA ALA A 5 -20.06 8.36 -6.40
C ALA A 5 -20.48 8.29 -4.92
N LYS A 6 -20.18 7.16 -4.27
CA LYS A 6 -20.42 7.00 -2.84
C LYS A 6 -19.33 7.82 -2.13
N ASN A 7 -19.64 9.05 -1.76
CA ASN A 7 -18.71 9.98 -1.09
C ASN A 7 -18.43 9.56 0.36
N SER A 8 -17.74 8.43 0.56
CA SER A 8 -17.03 8.16 1.82
C SER A 8 -15.61 8.71 1.69
N LEU A 9 -15.24 9.63 2.58
CA LEU A 9 -13.85 10.04 2.74
C LEU A 9 -13.03 8.79 3.12
N LEU A 10 -11.93 8.55 2.41
CA LEU A 10 -10.98 7.49 2.74
C LEU A 10 -9.68 8.13 3.23
N VAL A 11 -9.08 7.56 4.26
CA VAL A 11 -7.76 7.92 4.77
C VAL A 11 -6.73 7.02 4.10
N CYS A 12 -5.91 7.61 3.25
CA CYS A 12 -4.77 6.95 2.61
C CYS A 12 -3.47 7.43 3.26
N THR A 13 -2.57 6.50 3.56
CA THR A 13 -1.20 6.85 3.98
C THR A 13 -0.19 6.34 2.97
N GLN A 14 0.84 7.13 2.73
CA GLN A 14 1.91 6.83 1.77
C GLN A 14 3.04 6.11 2.50
N LEU A 15 3.51 5.00 1.92
CA LEU A 15 4.59 4.19 2.46
C LEU A 15 5.79 4.25 1.52
N GLU A 16 6.89 4.74 2.06
CA GLU A 16 8.19 4.87 1.41
C GLU A 16 9.20 4.11 2.27
N CYS A 17 9.61 2.92 1.84
CA CYS A 17 10.53 2.06 2.57
C CYS A 17 11.51 1.41 1.60
N GLU A 18 12.74 1.17 2.04
CA GLU A 18 13.78 0.57 1.20
C GLU A 18 13.57 -0.93 1.03
N THR A 19 13.04 -1.62 2.05
CA THR A 19 12.90 -3.08 2.05
C THR A 19 11.45 -3.56 2.02
N THR A 20 11.24 -4.80 1.54
CA THR A 20 9.92 -5.43 1.52
C THR A 20 9.38 -5.65 2.93
N GLU A 21 10.25 -6.01 3.88
CA GLU A 21 9.89 -6.25 5.27
C GLU A 21 9.43 -4.97 5.98
N GLU A 22 10.13 -3.85 5.76
CA GLU A 22 9.72 -2.54 6.31
C GLU A 22 8.40 -2.08 5.71
N MET A 23 8.22 -2.28 4.40
CA MET A 23 6.98 -1.95 3.73
C MET A 23 5.81 -2.75 4.31
N GLN A 24 5.97 -4.07 4.52
CA GLN A 24 4.96 -4.92 5.16
C GLN A 24 4.64 -4.50 6.59
N ALA A 25 5.67 -4.24 7.41
CA ALA A 25 5.48 -3.77 8.77
C ALA A 25 4.70 -2.43 8.80
N SER A 26 4.98 -1.56 7.84
CA SER A 26 4.32 -0.26 7.73
C SER A 26 2.86 -0.38 7.26
N ILE A 27 2.53 -1.35 6.40
CA ILE A 27 1.13 -1.69 6.04
C ILE A 27 0.34 -2.11 7.29
N GLU A 28 0.92 -3.00 8.10
CA GLU A 28 0.30 -3.43 9.37
C GLU A 28 0.11 -2.26 10.33
N GLN A 29 1.13 -1.40 10.46
CA GLN A 29 1.07 -0.24 11.33
C GLN A 29 0.00 0.76 10.87
N ALA A 30 -0.09 1.05 9.57
CA ALA A 30 -1.11 1.91 9.00
C ALA A 30 -2.54 1.43 9.32
N LYS A 31 -2.74 0.11 9.29
CA LYS A 31 -4.02 -0.51 9.68
C LYS A 31 -4.34 -0.29 11.16
N VAL A 32 -3.36 -0.46 12.05
CA VAL A 32 -3.54 -0.21 13.49
C VAL A 32 -3.86 1.28 13.74
N GLU A 33 -3.27 2.18 12.96
CA GLU A 33 -3.50 3.62 13.05
C GLU A 33 -4.84 4.08 12.45
N GLY A 34 -5.55 3.20 11.74
CA GLY A 34 -6.88 3.46 11.21
C GLY A 34 -6.90 3.98 9.77
N ALA A 35 -5.85 3.73 8.99
CA ALA A 35 -5.88 3.97 7.55
C ALA A 35 -6.88 3.02 6.86
N ASP A 36 -7.59 3.54 5.86
CA ASP A 36 -8.52 2.74 5.04
C ASP A 36 -7.79 2.05 3.88
N LEU A 37 -6.69 2.64 3.42
CA LEU A 37 -5.81 2.11 2.37
C LEU A 37 -4.39 2.69 2.49
N VAL A 38 -3.47 2.09 1.73
CA VAL A 38 -2.08 2.53 1.64
C VAL A 38 -1.68 2.85 0.20
N GLU A 39 -0.75 3.77 0.02
CA GLU A 39 -0.04 3.98 -1.24
C GLU A 39 1.38 3.44 -1.09
N LEU A 40 1.73 2.43 -1.88
CA LEU A 40 3.03 1.78 -1.89
C LEU A 40 3.91 2.45 -2.95
N CYS A 41 4.89 3.24 -2.50
CA CYS A 41 5.86 3.89 -3.38
C CYS A 41 7.00 2.92 -3.66
N ILE A 42 6.83 2.15 -4.74
CA ILE A 42 7.78 1.09 -5.11
C ILE A 42 9.04 1.66 -5.76
N ASP A 43 9.05 2.93 -6.17
CA ASP A 43 10.24 3.67 -6.60
C ASP A 43 11.29 3.85 -5.49
N SER A 44 10.82 3.84 -4.24
CA SER A 44 11.63 4.03 -3.03
C SER A 44 12.21 2.71 -2.50
N MET A 45 11.80 1.56 -3.07
CA MET A 45 12.27 0.25 -2.65
C MET A 45 13.55 -0.17 -3.40
N GLU A 46 14.50 -0.70 -2.65
CA GLU A 46 15.68 -1.36 -3.17
C GLU A 46 15.36 -2.86 -3.38
N PHE A 47 14.95 -3.22 -4.59
CA PHE A 47 14.71 -4.62 -4.96
C PHE A 47 15.52 -5.04 -6.18
N SER A 48 15.95 -6.30 -6.18
CA SER A 48 16.73 -6.88 -7.27
C SER A 48 15.86 -7.65 -8.26
N HIS A 49 14.69 -8.11 -7.80
CA HIS A 49 13.77 -8.91 -8.57
C HIS A 49 12.34 -8.40 -8.40
N ILE A 50 11.61 -8.27 -9.51
CA ILE A 50 10.19 -7.86 -9.50
C ILE A 50 9.30 -8.78 -8.65
N SER A 51 9.72 -10.03 -8.43
CA SER A 51 9.04 -10.98 -7.54
C SER A 51 8.95 -10.50 -6.10
N GLU A 52 9.82 -9.59 -5.66
CA GLU A 52 9.77 -8.97 -4.33
C GLU A 52 8.55 -8.04 -4.22
N VAL A 53 8.30 -7.25 -5.27
CA VAL A 53 7.09 -6.43 -5.40
C VAL A 53 5.83 -7.30 -5.51
N ASP A 54 5.87 -8.40 -6.28
CA ASP A 54 4.74 -9.33 -6.38
C ASP A 54 4.32 -9.88 -5.01
N LYS A 55 5.28 -10.24 -4.15
CA LYS A 55 4.98 -10.73 -2.79
C LYS A 55 4.29 -9.66 -1.94
N LEU A 56 4.69 -8.41 -2.09
CA LEU A 56 4.13 -7.29 -1.36
C LEU A 56 2.66 -7.03 -1.74
N ILE A 57 2.33 -7.09 -3.04
CA ILE A 57 0.99 -6.72 -3.53
C ILE A 57 -0.03 -7.87 -3.51
N GLN A 58 0.40 -9.13 -3.38
CA GLN A 58 -0.53 -10.27 -3.43
C GLN A 58 -1.44 -10.37 -2.20
N HIS A 59 -0.99 -9.93 -1.02
CA HIS A 59 -1.71 -10.13 0.24
C HIS A 59 -1.59 -8.96 1.25
N PRO A 60 -1.78 -7.69 0.87
CA PRO A 60 -1.74 -6.61 1.84
C PRO A 60 -2.97 -6.68 2.77
N THR A 61 -2.78 -6.38 4.05
CA THR A 61 -3.86 -6.37 5.05
C THR A 61 -4.77 -5.15 4.96
N LEU A 62 -4.43 -4.22 4.06
CA LEU A 62 -5.22 -3.08 3.59
C LEU A 62 -5.24 -3.05 2.05
N PRO A 63 -6.27 -2.47 1.42
CA PRO A 63 -6.21 -2.10 0.00
C PRO A 63 -4.99 -1.24 -0.29
N ALA A 64 -4.35 -1.45 -1.44
CA ALA A 64 -3.14 -0.75 -1.83
C ALA A 64 -3.27 -0.07 -3.20
N ILE A 65 -2.78 1.16 -3.29
CA ILE A 65 -2.42 1.82 -4.54
C ILE A 65 -0.93 1.59 -4.75
N VAL A 66 -0.52 1.23 -5.97
CA VAL A 66 0.90 1.05 -6.30
C VAL A 66 1.32 2.21 -7.18
N SER A 67 2.35 2.94 -6.73
CA SER A 67 2.89 4.13 -7.38
C SER A 67 4.39 3.93 -7.65
N TYR A 68 4.84 4.32 -8.85
CA TYR A 68 6.21 4.21 -9.35
C TYR A 68 6.64 5.54 -9.97
#